data_AF-A0A4U9I1X4-F1
#
_entry.id   AF-A0A4U9I1X4-F1
#
_cell.length_a   1.000
_cell.length_b   1.000
_cell.length_c   1.000
_cell.angle_alpha   90.00
_cell.angle_beta   90.00
_cell.angle_gamma   90.00
#
_symmetry.space_group_name_H-M   'P 1'
#
loop_
_entity.id
_entity.type
_entity.pdbx_description
1 polymer ?
#
loop_
_entity_poly.entity_id
_entity_poly.type
_entity_poly.pdbx_seq_one_letter_code
_entity_poly.pdbx_strand_id
1 'polypeptide(L)'
;MGIKVSGISQAQKNLNALIGDIQGRKVVRAVQSALIIGSSQAALYTPIDTSTLLNSQFRDITVNGNRVTGRVGYSANYAMYVHDPNVPQTFRRATARKEFLTKGFEDTRRQIDAVIAKEMSL
;
A
#
# COMPACT_ATOMS: atom_id res chain seq x y z
N MET A 1 -47.79 30.57 13.28
CA MET A 1 -47.37 29.96 12.01
C MET A 1 -46.03 29.26 12.23
N GLY A 2 -46.01 27.93 12.24
CA GLY A 2 -44.76 27.16 12.39
C GLY A 2 -44.02 27.11 11.06
N ILE A 3 -42.77 27.59 11.03
CA ILE A 3 -41.93 27.53 9.83
C ILE A 3 -41.64 26.06 9.53
N LYS A 4 -42.19 25.54 8.44
CA LYS A 4 -41.95 24.15 7.99
C LYS A 4 -40.59 24.13 7.29
N VAL A 5 -39.55 23.66 7.99
CA VAL A 5 -38.19 23.58 7.43
C VAL A 5 -38.12 22.40 6.46
N SER A 6 -38.25 22.68 5.17
CA SER A 6 -38.03 21.73 4.08
C SER A 6 -36.57 21.76 3.61
N GLY A 7 -35.88 20.61 3.62
CA GLY A 7 -34.52 20.48 3.07
C GLY A 7 -33.48 19.80 3.97
N ILE A 8 -33.76 19.63 5.28
CA ILE A 8 -32.83 19.00 6.23
C ILE A 8 -32.43 17.58 5.78
N SER A 9 -33.40 16.79 5.30
CA SER A 9 -33.12 15.43 4.80
C SER A 9 -32.20 15.42 3.59
N GLN A 10 -32.32 16.39 2.68
CA GLN A 10 -31.44 16.50 1.51
C GLN A 10 -30.03 16.91 1.92
N ALA A 11 -29.90 17.86 2.85
CA ALA A 11 -28.61 18.26 3.42
C ALA A 11 -27.91 17.08 4.11
N GLN A 12 -28.64 16.28 4.89
CA GLN A 12 -28.11 15.07 5.53
C GLN A 12 -27.62 14.04 4.50
N LYS A 13 -28.37 13.79 3.42
CA LYS A 13 -27.95 12.86 2.36
C LYS A 13 -26.68 13.32 1.66
N ASN A 14 -26.61 14.60 1.30
CA ASN A 14 -25.42 15.16 0.64
C ASN A 14 -24.20 15.15 1.57
N LEU A 15 -24.39 15.42 2.86
CA LEU A 15 -23.34 15.33 3.88
C LEU A 15 -22.83 13.89 4.04
N ASN A 16 -23.72 12.91 4.08
CA ASN A 16 -23.34 11.50 4.16
C ASN A 16 -22.57 11.03 2.92
N ALA A 17 -22.99 11.46 1.73
CA ALA A 17 -22.28 11.16 0.48
C ALA A 17 -20.88 11.78 0.46
N LEU A 18 -20.76 13.04 0.90
CA LEU A 18 -19.47 13.72 1.02
C LEU A 18 -18.55 13.03 2.03
N ILE A 19 -19.06 12.64 3.19
CA ILE A 19 -18.30 11.89 4.20
C ILE A 19 -17.81 10.56 3.62
N GLY A 20 -18.66 9.83 2.90
CA GLY A 20 -18.30 8.55 2.28
C GLY A 20 -17.18 8.70 1.23
N ASP A 21 -17.25 9.72 0.39
CA ASP A 21 -16.21 10.03 -0.60
C ASP A 21 -14.89 10.46 0.07
N ILE A 22 -14.96 11.32 1.09
CA ILE A 22 -13.79 11.72 1.89
C ILE A 22 -13.13 10.48 2.54
N GLN A 23 -13.92 9.59 3.15
CA GLN A 23 -13.41 8.35 3.73
C GLN A 23 -12.78 7.46 2.66
N GLY A 24 -13.40 7.30 1.49
CA GLY A 24 -12.84 6.55 0.37
C GLY A 24 -11.48 7.08 -0.07
N ARG A 25 -11.34 8.40 -0.24
CA ARG A 25 -10.07 9.05 -0.61
C ARG A 25 -9.00 8.88 0.47
N LYS A 26 -9.36 8.99 1.75
CA LYS A 26 -8.43 8.78 2.88
C LYS A 26 -7.91 7.34 2.92
N VAL A 27 -8.78 6.36 2.74
CA VAL A 27 -8.37 4.94 2.72
C VAL A 27 -7.43 4.66 1.55
N VAL A 28 -7.72 5.18 0.34
CA VAL A 28 -6.83 5.00 -0.83
C VAL A 28 -5.47 5.64 -0.57
N ARG A 29 -5.42 6.83 0.03
CA ARG A 29 -4.16 7.49 0.42
C ARG A 29 -3.41 6.70 1.48
N ALA A 30 -4.10 6.21 2.51
CA ALA A 30 -3.51 5.38 3.56
C ALA A 30 -2.85 4.12 2.99
N VAL A 31 -3.55 3.42 2.08
CA VAL A 31 -3.01 2.24 1.40
C VAL A 31 -1.82 2.63 0.52
N GLN A 32 -1.92 3.68 -0.29
CA GLN A 32 -0.81 4.15 -1.12
C GLN A 32 0.43 4.47 -0.28
N SER A 33 0.29 5.21 0.81
CA SER A 33 1.37 5.55 1.73
C SER A 33 2.00 4.29 2.36
N ALA A 34 1.17 3.33 2.80
CA ALA A 34 1.64 2.05 3.31
C ALA A 34 2.43 1.26 2.26
N LEU A 35 1.95 1.19 1.01
CA LEU A 35 2.63 0.51 -0.09
C LEU A 35 3.97 1.18 -0.41
N ILE A 36 4.05 2.51 -0.39
CA ILE A 36 5.32 3.24 -0.62
C ILE A 36 6.36 2.85 0.43
N ILE A 37 5.99 2.82 1.70
CA ILE A 37 6.92 2.49 2.80
C ILE A 37 7.42 1.05 2.64
N GLY A 38 6.51 0.08 2.55
CA GLY A 38 6.87 -1.33 2.44
C GLY A 38 7.64 -1.65 1.15
N SER A 39 7.25 -1.07 0.01
CA SER A 39 7.93 -1.28 -1.27
C SER A 39 9.33 -0.69 -1.27
N SER A 40 9.53 0.46 -0.63
CA SER A 40 10.84 1.11 -0.51
C SER A 40 11.79 0.27 0.32
N GLN A 41 11.33 -0.29 1.44
CA GLN A 41 12.15 -1.19 2.23
C GLN A 41 12.45 -2.49 1.48
N ALA A 42 11.44 -3.09 0.81
CA ALA A 42 11.63 -4.27 -0.01
C ALA A 42 12.66 -4.04 -1.13
N ALA A 43 12.67 -2.86 -1.73
CA ALA A 43 13.66 -2.45 -2.74
C ALA A 43 15.10 -2.40 -2.18
N LEU A 44 15.28 -2.08 -0.90
CA LEU A 44 16.61 -2.14 -0.25
C LEU A 44 17.10 -3.58 -0.05
N TYR A 45 16.17 -4.51 0.17
CA TYR A 45 16.46 -5.94 0.33
C TYR A 45 16.50 -6.71 -0.99
N THR A 46 16.02 -6.10 -2.07
CA THR A 46 16.04 -6.71 -3.40
C THR A 46 17.48 -6.86 -3.90
N PRO A 47 17.91 -8.07 -4.29
CA PRO A 47 19.20 -8.28 -4.93
C PRO A 47 19.32 -7.52 -6.26
N ILE A 48 20.52 -7.02 -6.56
CA ILE A 48 20.81 -6.29 -7.79
C ILE A 48 21.95 -7.01 -8.53
N ASP A 49 21.67 -7.40 -9.76
CA ASP A 49 22.69 -7.78 -10.75
C ASP A 49 22.72 -6.75 -11.88
N THR A 50 21.67 -6.73 -12.72
CA THR A 50 21.48 -5.75 -13.82
C THR A 50 20.39 -4.71 -13.54
N SER A 51 19.92 -4.63 -12.31
CA SER A 51 18.77 -3.81 -11.87
C SER A 51 17.40 -4.18 -12.48
N THR A 52 17.32 -5.16 -13.38
CA THR A 52 16.04 -5.60 -13.98
C THR A 52 15.00 -5.99 -12.93
N LEU A 53 15.41 -6.75 -11.90
CA LEU A 53 14.50 -7.14 -10.81
C LEU A 53 13.98 -5.90 -10.09
N LEU A 54 14.86 -5.04 -9.58
CA LEU A 54 14.49 -3.82 -8.88
C LEU A 54 13.53 -2.95 -9.70
N ASN A 55 13.83 -2.74 -10.98
CA ASN A 55 13.03 -1.91 -11.88
C ASN A 55 11.68 -2.54 -12.29
N SER A 56 11.51 -3.85 -12.07
CA SER A 56 10.26 -4.55 -12.31
C SER A 56 9.27 -4.46 -11.15
N GLN A 57 9.62 -3.76 -10.05
CA GLN A 57 8.72 -3.57 -8.92
C GLN A 57 7.52 -2.73 -9.34
N PHE A 58 6.32 -3.22 -9.06
CA PHE A 58 5.07 -2.51 -9.29
C PHE A 58 4.24 -2.44 -8.01
N ARG A 59 3.32 -1.48 -7.99
CA ARG A 59 2.31 -1.31 -6.95
C ARG A 59 0.97 -1.15 -7.63
N ASP A 60 -0.04 -1.82 -7.10
CA ASP A 60 -1.40 -1.74 -7.61
C ASP A 60 -2.38 -1.54 -6.46
N ILE A 61 -3.41 -0.72 -6.69
CA ILE A 61 -4.49 -0.46 -5.74
C ILE A 61 -5.81 -0.75 -6.44
N THR A 62 -6.53 -1.74 -5.92
CA THR A 62 -7.87 -2.07 -6.38
C THR A 62 -8.90 -1.66 -5.33
N VAL A 63 -9.91 -0.90 -5.75
CA VAL A 63 -11.06 -0.53 -4.91
C VAL A 63 -12.27 -1.36 -5.32
N ASN A 64 -12.73 -2.24 -4.43
CA ASN A 64 -13.89 -3.10 -4.63
C ASN A 64 -14.95 -2.77 -3.59
N GLY A 65 -15.81 -1.80 -3.90
CA GLY A 65 -16.81 -1.28 -2.96
C GLY A 65 -16.14 -0.74 -1.69
N ASN A 66 -16.45 -1.34 -0.54
CA ASN A 66 -15.91 -0.95 0.77
C ASN A 66 -14.52 -1.54 1.07
N ARG A 67 -13.95 -2.34 0.16
CA ARG A 67 -12.63 -2.97 0.34
C ARG A 67 -11.60 -2.34 -0.58
N VAL A 68 -10.58 -1.72 0.00
CA VAL A 68 -9.39 -1.26 -0.74
C VAL A 68 -8.27 -2.28 -0.52
N THR A 69 -7.70 -2.79 -1.60
CA THR A 69 -6.59 -3.76 -1.57
C THR A 69 -5.39 -3.16 -2.28
N GLY A 70 -4.26 -3.06 -1.56
CA GLY A 70 -2.98 -2.70 -2.14
C GLY A 70 -2.12 -3.94 -2.36
N ARG A 71 -1.41 -4.00 -3.49
CA ARG A 71 -0.48 -5.08 -3.84
C ARG A 71 0.86 -4.49 -4.26
N VAL A 72 1.94 -5.15 -3.86
CA VAL A 72 3.28 -4.89 -4.37
C VAL A 72 3.83 -6.20 -4.91
N GLY A 73 4.46 -6.14 -6.07
CA GLY A 73 5.04 -7.31 -6.71
C GLY A 73 6.16 -6.94 -7.65
N TYR A 74 6.71 -7.95 -8.30
CA TYR A 74 7.73 -7.80 -9.34
C TYR A 74 7.23 -8.49 -10.60
N SER A 75 7.33 -7.81 -11.74
CA SER A 75 6.92 -8.38 -13.03
C SER A 75 7.99 -9.30 -13.63
N ALA A 76 9.22 -9.29 -13.11
CA ALA A 76 10.25 -10.23 -13.52
C ALA A 76 9.88 -11.67 -13.10
N ASN A 77 9.70 -12.57 -14.07
CA ASN A 77 9.33 -13.98 -13.80
C ASN A 77 10.28 -14.70 -12.83
N TYR A 78 11.57 -14.35 -12.87
CA TYR A 78 12.57 -14.96 -11.99
C TYR A 78 12.53 -14.43 -10.55
N ALA A 79 11.73 -13.40 -10.26
CA ALA A 79 11.60 -12.83 -8.92
C ALA A 79 11.20 -13.88 -7.88
N MET A 80 10.36 -14.85 -8.25
CA MET A 80 9.94 -15.94 -7.37
C MET A 80 11.14 -16.77 -6.87
N TYR A 81 12.03 -17.17 -7.78
CA TYR A 81 13.24 -17.93 -7.42
C TYR A 81 14.23 -17.11 -6.61
N VAL A 82 14.34 -15.80 -6.89
CA VAL A 82 15.20 -14.90 -6.12
C VAL A 82 14.62 -14.68 -4.71
N HIS A 83 13.29 -14.63 -4.58
CA HIS A 83 12.59 -14.44 -3.32
C HIS A 83 12.64 -15.68 -2.41
N ASP A 84 12.52 -16.88 -2.99
CA ASP A 84 12.44 -18.15 -2.26
C ASP A 84 13.69 -18.41 -1.39
N PRO A 85 13.55 -18.57 -0.07
CA PRO A 85 14.66 -18.87 0.83
C PRO A 85 15.29 -20.25 0.59
N ASN A 86 14.57 -21.18 -0.02
CA ASN A 86 15.06 -22.55 -0.29
C ASN A 86 16.02 -22.60 -1.48
N VAL A 87 16.12 -21.53 -2.27
CA VAL A 87 17.04 -21.44 -3.41
C VAL A 87 18.31 -20.70 -2.97
N PRO A 88 19.45 -21.40 -2.73
CA PRO A 88 20.68 -20.75 -2.28
C PRO A 88 21.22 -19.80 -3.36
N GLN A 89 21.56 -18.58 -2.96
CA GLN A 89 22.12 -17.56 -3.85
C GLN A 89 23.13 -16.72 -3.09
N THR A 90 24.21 -16.33 -3.76
CA THR A 90 25.19 -15.36 -3.27
C THR A 90 24.84 -13.97 -3.80
N PHE A 91 24.60 -13.03 -2.89
CA PHE A 91 24.27 -11.66 -3.26
C PHE A 91 25.52 -10.78 -3.30
N ARG A 92 25.62 -9.93 -4.33
CA ARG A 92 26.64 -8.88 -4.40
C ARG A 92 26.37 -7.73 -3.43
N ARG A 93 25.09 -7.44 -3.18
CA ARG A 93 24.63 -6.34 -2.32
C ARG A 93 24.51 -6.81 -0.87
N ALA A 94 25.19 -6.14 0.06
CA ALA A 94 25.21 -6.52 1.47
C ALA A 94 23.84 -6.47 2.16
N THR A 95 22.96 -5.55 1.73
CA THR A 95 21.59 -5.43 2.27
C THR A 95 20.62 -6.44 1.66
N ALA A 96 21.02 -7.16 0.61
CA ALA A 96 20.12 -8.06 -0.09
C ALA A 96 19.78 -9.28 0.76
N ARG A 97 18.49 -9.65 0.76
CA ARG A 97 17.97 -10.75 1.58
C ARG A 97 16.96 -11.55 0.78
N LYS A 98 16.88 -12.84 1.09
CA LYS A 98 15.73 -13.66 0.72
C LYS A 98 14.47 -13.13 1.38
N GLU A 99 13.34 -13.41 0.76
CA GLU A 99 12.03 -12.96 1.22
C GLU A 99 11.92 -11.42 1.28
N PHE A 100 12.60 -10.71 0.37
CA PHE A 100 12.74 -9.25 0.40
C PHE A 100 11.40 -8.49 0.45
N LEU A 101 10.34 -8.99 -0.20
CA LEU A 101 8.99 -8.40 -0.07
C LEU A 101 8.47 -8.57 1.35
N THR A 102 8.40 -9.81 1.85
CA THR A 102 7.90 -10.13 3.19
C THR A 102 8.65 -9.34 4.26
N LYS A 103 9.99 -9.43 4.28
CA LYS A 103 10.83 -8.72 5.25
C LYS A 103 10.74 -7.21 5.12
N GLY A 104 10.60 -6.69 3.90
CA GLY A 104 10.42 -5.26 3.69
C GLY A 104 9.18 -4.70 4.38
N PHE A 105 8.06 -5.43 4.30
CA PHE A 105 6.81 -5.05 4.96
C PHE A 105 6.80 -5.35 6.47
N GLU A 106 7.41 -6.45 6.90
CA GLU A 106 7.54 -6.79 8.32
C GLU A 106 8.39 -5.77 9.07
N ASP A 107 9.58 -5.45 8.55
CA ASP A 107 10.52 -4.52 9.20
C ASP A 107 9.98 -3.08 9.24
N THR A 108 9.03 -2.74 8.37
CA THR A 108 8.37 -1.42 8.34
C THR A 108 6.98 -1.40 8.95
N ARG A 109 6.52 -2.48 9.58
CA ARG A 109 5.14 -2.60 10.06
C ARG A 109 4.70 -1.42 10.92
N ARG A 110 5.55 -1.00 11.86
CA ARG A 110 5.27 0.15 12.74
C ARG A 110 5.11 1.47 11.97
N GLN A 111 5.91 1.69 10.92
CA GLN A 111 5.84 2.90 10.10
C GLN A 111 4.57 2.89 9.23
N ILE A 112 4.20 1.71 8.72
CA ILE A 112 2.95 1.49 7.99
C ILE A 112 1.74 1.78 8.89
N ASP A 113 1.70 1.21 10.10
CA ASP A 113 0.60 1.43 11.02
C ASP A 113 0.49 2.93 11.41
N ALA A 114 1.62 3.61 11.63
CA ALA A 114 1.66 5.03 11.93
C ALA A 114 1.18 5.91 10.76
N VAL A 115 1.56 5.60 9.51
CA VAL A 115 1.12 6.40 8.35
C VAL A 115 -0.35 6.18 8.06
N ILE A 116 -0.86 4.96 8.24
CA ILE A 116 -2.29 4.66 8.08
C ILE A 116 -3.09 5.45 9.11
N ALA A 117 -2.69 5.42 10.39
CA ALA A 117 -3.37 6.19 11.43
C ALA A 117 -3.40 7.69 11.11
N LYS A 118 -2.28 8.24 10.62
CA LYS A 118 -2.18 9.63 10.18
C LYS A 118 -3.17 9.95 9.05
N GLU A 119 -3.17 9.17 7.98
CA GLU A 119 -4.02 9.41 6.80
C GLU A 119 -5.51 9.27 7.10
N MET A 120 -5.87 8.42 8.06
CA MET A 120 -7.25 8.26 8.53
C MET A 120 -7.71 9.36 9.50
N SER A 121 -6.76 10.10 10.09
CA SER A 121 -7.04 11.21 11.02
C SER A 121 -7.13 12.59 10.37
N LEU A 122 -6.52 12.76 9.18
CA LEU A 122 -6.85 13.85 8.24
C LEU A 122 -8.33 13.73 7.86
#